data_AF-A0A4V4HGC0-F1
#
_entry.id   AF-A0A4V4HGC0-F1
#
_cell.length_a   1.000
_cell.length_b   1.000
_cell.length_c   1.000
_cell.angle_alpha   90.00
_cell.angle_beta   90.00
_cell.angle_gamma   90.00
#
_symmetry.space_group_name_H-M   'P 1'
#
loop_
_entity.id
_entity.type
_entity.pdbx_description
1 polymer ?
#
loop_
_entity_poly.entity_id
_entity_poly.type
_entity_poly.pdbx_seq_one_letter_code
_entity_poly.pdbx_strand_id
1 'polypeptide(L)'
;MPLSRVVCRYWGDQYPSQEMKTWLAQGLNIEIISRHSYDGQPDDSWMAYTYPGLTCIEDWKGNHRSLQSTIDFLQRHPLLKRIELDPAHIFENAPWGVAFANRMHPYSCKIGRPPATVFKVDEEWLYKSIRVSFQDDIPHGGVEIVETMVRKMGTMLPQSSSSPWVTAGIDFLSPVGEYMTSEDLIGILTRNSSHVTNLQFGKFLCDILAREYTQIVEPGFAIDAGFRSFRERLMQAMPMLDGVELYCQGF
;
A
#
# COMPACT_ATOMS: atom_id res chain seq x y z
N MET A 1 11.89 35.66 -21.01
CA MET A 1 11.30 34.62 -21.89
C MET A 1 10.15 33.96 -21.14
N PRO A 2 9.00 33.69 -21.77
CA PRO A 2 7.92 32.93 -21.12
C PRO A 2 8.35 31.48 -20.89
N LEU A 3 8.17 30.97 -19.67
CA LEU A 3 8.57 29.61 -19.28
C LEU A 3 7.58 28.52 -19.69
N SER A 4 6.49 28.88 -20.39
CA SER A 4 5.47 27.96 -20.93
C SER A 4 5.97 26.74 -21.71
N ARG A 5 7.24 26.71 -22.13
CA ARG A 5 7.87 25.58 -22.84
C ARG A 5 8.93 24.82 -22.01
N VAL A 6 9.21 25.29 -20.80
CA VAL A 6 10.21 24.71 -19.91
C VAL A 6 9.54 23.68 -19.01
N VAL A 7 10.08 22.47 -19.03
CA VAL A 7 9.63 21.36 -18.18
C VAL A 7 10.72 21.07 -17.16
N CYS A 8 10.41 21.31 -15.90
CA CYS A 8 11.14 20.79 -14.75
C CYS A 8 10.67 19.35 -14.51
N ARG A 9 11.51 18.38 -14.86
CA ARG A 9 11.17 16.96 -14.64
C ARG A 9 11.02 16.61 -13.18
N TYR A 10 11.80 17.25 -12.30
CA TYR A 10 11.91 16.89 -10.90
C TYR A 10 12.19 18.11 -10.04
N TRP A 11 11.40 18.28 -8.97
CA TRP A 11 11.60 19.31 -7.96
C TRP A 11 11.62 18.69 -6.56
N GLY A 12 12.70 18.94 -5.81
CA GLY A 12 12.94 18.39 -4.46
C GLY A 12 12.68 19.38 -3.30
N ASP A 13 13.22 19.04 -2.12
CA ASP A 13 13.05 19.61 -0.77
C ASP A 13 13.28 21.12 -0.56
N GLN A 14 13.43 21.90 -1.63
CA GLN A 14 13.58 23.34 -1.54
C GLN A 14 12.22 24.02 -1.29
N TYR A 15 12.20 25.00 -0.38
CA TYR A 15 11.03 25.86 -0.20
C TYR A 15 10.73 26.61 -1.50
N PRO A 16 9.45 26.78 -1.89
CA PRO A 16 9.10 27.61 -3.03
C PRO A 16 9.46 29.08 -2.74
N SER A 17 10.60 29.52 -3.27
CA SER A 17 11.05 30.91 -3.22
C SER A 17 10.09 31.81 -4.02
N GLN A 18 10.17 33.13 -3.82
CA GLN A 18 9.42 34.09 -4.66
C GLN A 18 9.74 33.93 -6.15
N GLU A 19 10.95 33.49 -6.45
CA GLU A 19 11.38 33.16 -7.80
C GLU A 19 10.63 31.94 -8.36
N MET A 20 10.48 30.86 -7.57
CA MET A 20 9.68 29.70 -7.96
C MET A 20 8.21 30.08 -8.21
N LYS A 21 7.62 30.95 -7.38
CA LYS A 21 6.25 31.46 -7.61
C LYS A 21 6.15 32.19 -8.95
N THR A 22 7.16 33.00 -9.25
CA THR A 22 7.26 33.72 -10.52
C THR A 22 7.38 32.75 -11.70
N TRP A 23 8.17 31.68 -11.56
CA TRP A 23 8.34 30.68 -12.61
C TRP A 23 7.06 29.88 -12.89
N LEU A 24 6.35 29.46 -11.83
CA LEU A 24 5.04 28.82 -11.96
C LEU A 24 4.04 29.74 -12.65
N ALA A 25 3.99 31.02 -12.27
CA ALA A 25 3.16 32.03 -12.93
C ALA A 25 3.53 32.27 -14.41
N GLN A 26 4.80 32.04 -14.78
CA GLN A 26 5.30 32.13 -16.15
C GLN A 26 5.09 30.84 -16.97
N GLY A 27 4.45 29.82 -16.38
CA GLY A 27 4.10 28.57 -17.05
C GLY A 27 5.14 27.47 -16.95
N LEU A 28 6.05 27.51 -15.97
CA LEU A 28 6.93 26.38 -15.67
C LEU A 28 6.09 25.13 -15.38
N ASN A 29 6.41 24.04 -16.08
CA ASN A 29 5.74 22.77 -15.85
C ASN A 29 6.60 21.88 -14.92
N ILE A 30 6.03 21.36 -13.83
CA ILE A 30 6.72 20.44 -12.91
C ILE A 30 6.06 19.06 -13.02
N GLU A 31 6.82 18.03 -13.39
CA GLU A 31 6.29 16.68 -13.59
C GLU A 31 6.31 15.83 -12.31
N ILE A 32 7.38 15.94 -11.52
CA ILE A 32 7.61 15.15 -10.30
C ILE A 32 7.98 16.08 -9.15
N ILE A 33 7.37 15.87 -7.98
CA ILE A 33 7.73 16.52 -6.71
C ILE A 33 8.21 15.44 -5.76
N SER A 34 9.40 15.62 -5.16
CA SER A 34 9.94 14.70 -4.16
C SER A 34 10.18 15.40 -2.82
N ARG A 35 9.95 14.66 -1.73
CA ARG A 35 9.97 15.15 -0.34
C ARG A 35 10.83 14.30 0.61
N HIS A 36 11.98 13.84 0.13
CA HIS A 36 12.83 12.84 0.78
C HIS A 36 13.44 13.22 2.14
N SER A 37 13.40 14.44 2.67
CA SER A 37 14.35 14.80 3.77
C SER A 37 13.91 15.81 4.84
N TYR A 38 12.61 15.99 5.13
CA TYR A 38 12.20 16.87 6.24
C TYR A 38 12.11 16.15 7.59
N ASP A 39 13.16 16.23 8.40
CA ASP A 39 13.12 15.92 9.85
C ASP A 39 12.73 17.16 10.68
N GLY A 40 12.66 18.34 10.06
CA GLY A 40 12.00 19.53 10.59
C GLY A 40 10.50 19.55 10.27
N GLN A 41 9.74 20.45 10.92
CA GLN A 41 8.30 20.62 10.67
C GLN A 41 8.01 20.56 9.16
N PRO A 42 7.15 19.64 8.69
CA PRO A 42 6.83 19.53 7.28
C PRO A 42 6.07 20.77 6.83
N ASP A 43 6.75 21.63 6.08
CA ASP A 43 6.07 22.77 5.43
C ASP A 43 5.36 22.27 4.18
N ASP A 44 4.06 22.02 4.32
CA ASP A 44 3.18 21.68 3.21
C ASP A 44 2.75 22.93 2.39
N SER A 45 3.45 24.08 2.47
CA SER A 45 3.14 25.30 1.69
C SER A 45 3.16 25.08 0.17
N TRP A 46 3.94 24.11 -0.31
CA TRP A 46 3.97 23.71 -1.71
C TRP A 46 2.60 23.23 -2.21
N MET A 47 1.76 22.65 -1.35
CA MET A 47 0.41 22.24 -1.73
C MET A 47 -0.53 23.42 -2.01
N ALA A 48 -0.14 24.66 -1.69
CA ALA A 48 -0.95 25.84 -2.01
C ALA A 48 -0.90 26.22 -3.51
N TYR A 49 0.06 25.69 -4.27
CA TYR A 49 0.23 26.01 -5.69
C TYR A 49 -0.41 24.96 -6.60
N THR A 50 -0.61 25.34 -7.87
CA THR A 50 -1.08 24.46 -8.92
C THR A 50 0.07 24.17 -9.89
N TYR A 51 0.26 22.89 -10.19
CA TYR A 51 1.33 22.35 -11.02
C TYR A 51 0.71 21.63 -12.23
N PRO A 52 0.49 22.31 -13.37
CA PRO A 52 -0.36 21.79 -14.44
C PRO A 52 0.04 20.42 -15.01
N GLY A 53 1.33 20.08 -15.06
CA GLY A 53 1.83 18.79 -15.54
C GLY A 53 2.34 17.86 -14.45
N LEU A 54 1.95 18.08 -13.20
CA LEU A 54 2.31 17.18 -12.11
C LEU A 54 1.68 15.80 -12.33
N THR A 55 2.52 14.78 -12.38
CA THR A 55 2.12 13.38 -12.65
C THR A 55 2.49 12.42 -11.53
N CYS A 56 3.52 12.77 -10.73
CA CYS A 56 4.02 11.95 -9.63
C CYS A 56 4.41 12.79 -8.41
N ILE A 57 4.14 12.26 -7.23
CA ILE A 57 4.72 12.75 -5.96
C ILE A 57 5.49 11.59 -5.33
N GLU A 58 6.70 11.87 -4.88
CA GLU A 58 7.61 10.93 -4.24
C GLU A 58 7.82 11.31 -2.77
N ASP A 59 7.87 10.29 -1.91
CA ASP A 59 8.21 10.36 -0.48
C ASP A 59 7.36 11.34 0.32
N TRP A 60 6.06 11.33 0.05
CA TRP A 60 5.15 12.19 0.78
C TRP A 60 4.94 11.67 2.21
N LYS A 61 5.56 12.35 3.17
CA LYS A 61 5.41 12.14 4.64
C LYS A 61 3.99 12.26 5.19
N GLY A 62 3.05 12.63 4.34
CA GLY A 62 1.66 12.80 4.73
C GLY A 62 1.37 14.18 5.25
N ASN A 63 0.08 14.48 5.22
CA ASN A 63 -0.38 15.84 5.31
C ASN A 63 -0.54 16.23 6.78
N HIS A 64 0.14 17.30 7.18
CA HIS A 64 -0.19 18.02 8.41
C HIS A 64 -1.46 18.86 8.21
N ARG A 65 -1.92 18.94 6.96
CA ARG A 65 -3.16 19.62 6.57
C ARG A 65 -4.36 18.68 6.70
N SER A 66 -5.55 19.28 6.71
CA SER A 66 -6.81 18.55 6.76
C SER A 66 -7.05 17.70 5.51
N LEU A 67 -7.88 16.67 5.65
CA LEU A 67 -8.38 15.84 4.54
C LEU A 67 -8.92 16.69 3.38
N GLN A 68 -9.68 17.75 3.67
CA GLN A 68 -10.22 18.64 2.64
C GLN A 68 -9.11 19.34 1.86
N SER A 69 -8.05 19.83 2.54
CA SER A 69 -6.92 20.45 1.86
C SER A 69 -6.19 19.46 0.93
N THR A 70 -6.13 18.18 1.30
CA THR A 70 -5.62 17.12 0.42
C THR A 70 -6.50 16.98 -0.82
N ILE A 71 -7.82 16.88 -0.63
CA ILE A 71 -8.79 16.74 -1.74
C ILE A 71 -8.69 17.93 -2.69
N ASP A 72 -8.69 19.15 -2.18
CA ASP A 72 -8.59 20.38 -2.98
C ASP A 72 -7.28 20.44 -3.77
N PHE A 73 -6.19 19.92 -3.19
CA PHE A 73 -4.94 19.77 -3.91
C PHE A 73 -5.08 18.76 -5.05
N LEU A 74 -5.56 17.54 -4.78
CA LEU A 74 -5.71 16.51 -5.82
C LEU A 74 -6.62 16.95 -6.98
N GLN A 75 -7.71 17.67 -6.68
CA GLN A 75 -8.64 18.19 -7.69
C GLN A 75 -8.01 19.23 -8.62
N ARG A 76 -7.04 20.01 -8.14
CA ARG A 76 -6.29 20.97 -8.96
C ARG A 76 -5.21 20.32 -9.83
N HIS A 77 -4.93 19.04 -9.62
CA HIS A 77 -3.87 18.28 -10.31
C HIS A 77 -4.45 17.04 -11.02
N PRO A 78 -5.28 17.22 -12.06
CA PRO A 78 -5.95 16.10 -12.73
C PRO A 78 -4.99 15.12 -13.42
N LEU A 79 -3.75 15.54 -13.73
CA LEU A 79 -2.72 14.69 -14.34
C LEU A 79 -1.93 13.85 -13.33
N LEU A 80 -2.13 14.08 -12.02
CA LEU A 80 -1.45 13.32 -10.98
C LEU A 80 -1.99 11.89 -10.94
N LYS A 81 -1.10 10.92 -11.17
CA LYS A 81 -1.46 9.49 -11.28
C LYS A 81 -0.81 8.61 -10.21
N ARG A 82 0.30 9.04 -9.63
CA ARG A 82 1.09 8.25 -8.68
C ARG A 82 1.50 9.10 -7.49
N ILE A 83 1.37 8.53 -6.30
CA ILE A 83 1.89 9.11 -5.07
C ILE A 83 2.60 7.99 -4.29
N GLU A 84 3.88 8.19 -4.02
CA GLU A 84 4.66 7.37 -3.12
C GLU A 84 4.66 8.01 -1.73
N LEU A 85 4.22 7.26 -0.73
CA LEU A 85 4.04 7.73 0.64
C LEU A 85 5.25 7.32 1.46
N ASP A 86 5.76 8.22 2.29
CA ASP A 86 6.84 7.88 3.22
C ASP A 86 6.40 6.78 4.21
N PRO A 87 7.32 5.93 4.72
CA PRO A 87 6.99 4.93 5.74
C PRO A 87 6.41 5.48 7.06
N ALA A 88 6.54 6.79 7.33
CA ALA A 88 5.97 7.50 8.47
C ALA A 88 4.64 8.22 8.15
N HIS A 89 4.09 8.03 6.95
CA HIS A 89 2.86 8.66 6.51
C HIS A 89 1.65 8.32 7.40
N ILE A 90 0.86 9.34 7.76
CA ILE A 90 -0.41 9.18 8.49
C ILE A 90 -1.55 8.96 7.49
N PHE A 91 -1.99 7.70 7.35
CA PHE A 91 -3.00 7.31 6.36
C PHE A 91 -4.40 7.87 6.63
N GLU A 92 -4.74 8.13 7.90
CA GLU A 92 -6.09 8.51 8.33
C GLU A 92 -6.56 9.86 7.76
N ASN A 93 -5.63 10.75 7.39
CA ASN A 93 -5.93 12.10 6.89
C ASN A 93 -5.87 12.22 5.37
N ALA A 94 -5.89 11.09 4.65
CA ALA A 94 -5.82 11.05 3.20
C ALA A 94 -7.06 10.37 2.57
N PRO A 95 -7.49 10.78 1.36
CA PRO A 95 -8.68 10.22 0.71
C PRO A 95 -8.61 8.70 0.50
N TRP A 96 -7.44 8.18 0.13
CA TRP A 96 -7.23 6.74 -0.02
C TRP A 96 -7.30 5.98 1.31
N GLY A 97 -6.83 6.58 2.40
CA GLY A 97 -6.92 5.97 3.73
C GLY A 97 -8.35 5.95 4.27
N VAL A 98 -9.12 7.03 4.03
CA VAL A 98 -10.56 7.06 4.35
C VAL A 98 -11.32 6.03 3.52
N ALA A 99 -11.07 5.95 2.21
CA ALA A 99 -11.70 4.96 1.33
C ALA A 99 -11.36 3.52 1.77
N PHE A 100 -10.10 3.28 2.16
CA PHE A 100 -9.66 2.01 2.71
C PHE A 100 -10.40 1.66 4.01
N ALA A 101 -10.38 2.53 5.01
CA ALA A 101 -11.06 2.32 6.28
C ALA A 101 -12.57 2.01 6.10
N ASN A 102 -13.23 2.76 5.21
CA ASN A 102 -14.64 2.55 4.88
C ASN A 102 -14.91 1.16 4.28
N ARG A 103 -14.03 0.66 3.42
CA ARG A 103 -14.17 -0.70 2.84
C ARG A 103 -13.87 -1.80 3.86
N MET A 104 -12.93 -1.55 4.76
CA MET A 104 -12.56 -2.52 5.79
C MET A 104 -13.61 -2.66 6.90
N HIS A 105 -14.42 -1.63 7.16
CA HIS A 105 -15.50 -1.65 8.16
C HIS A 105 -16.40 -2.92 8.06
N PRO A 106 -16.67 -3.65 9.16
CA PRO A 106 -16.46 -3.26 10.57
C PRO A 106 -15.09 -3.64 11.16
N TYR A 107 -14.13 -4.09 10.36
CA TYR A 107 -12.86 -4.61 10.88
C TYR A 107 -11.82 -3.50 11.07
N SER A 108 -11.16 -3.50 12.23
CA SER A 108 -10.02 -2.61 12.46
C SER A 108 -8.74 -3.19 11.86
N CYS A 109 -7.94 -2.32 11.25
CA CYS A 109 -6.72 -2.71 10.56
C CYS A 109 -5.66 -1.61 10.69
N LYS A 110 -4.39 -2.01 10.74
CA LYS A 110 -3.23 -1.13 10.63
C LYS A 110 -2.55 -1.35 9.30
N ILE A 111 -2.19 -0.26 8.62
CA ILE A 111 -1.35 -0.33 7.43
C ILE A 111 0.11 -0.29 7.89
N GLY A 112 0.86 -1.35 7.57
CA GLY A 112 2.28 -1.50 7.89
C GLY A 112 3.21 -1.03 6.77
N ARG A 113 4.51 -0.99 7.08
CA ARG A 113 5.60 -0.78 6.10
C ARG A 113 5.75 -2.01 5.19
N PRO A 114 6.25 -1.92 3.93
CA PRO A 114 6.95 -0.79 3.27
C PRO A 114 6.07 0.40 2.89
N PRO A 115 6.68 1.53 2.44
CA PRO A 115 5.94 2.72 2.02
C PRO A 115 4.83 2.36 1.04
N ALA A 116 3.62 2.85 1.32
CA ALA A 116 2.48 2.59 0.47
C ALA A 116 2.59 3.47 -0.78
N THR A 117 2.34 2.89 -1.94
CA THR A 117 2.20 3.67 -3.18
C THR A 117 0.75 3.62 -3.61
N VAL A 118 0.16 4.78 -3.85
CA VAL A 118 -1.20 4.88 -4.37
C VAL A 118 -1.21 5.35 -5.82
N PHE A 119 -2.13 4.79 -6.60
CA PHE A 119 -2.29 5.06 -8.02
C PHE A 119 -3.73 5.45 -8.31
N LYS A 120 -3.89 6.41 -9.23
CA LYS A 120 -5.20 6.81 -9.71
C LYS A 120 -5.63 5.91 -10.87
N VAL A 121 -6.74 5.19 -10.68
CA VAL A 121 -7.40 4.32 -11.67
C VAL A 121 -8.86 4.73 -11.74
N ASP A 122 -9.35 5.14 -12.92
CA ASP A 122 -10.76 5.54 -13.14
C ASP A 122 -11.30 6.51 -12.09
N GLU A 123 -10.52 7.55 -11.78
CA GLU A 123 -10.79 8.56 -10.74
C GLU A 123 -10.67 8.11 -9.28
N GLU A 124 -10.35 6.84 -9.04
CA GLU A 124 -10.16 6.29 -7.71
C GLU A 124 -8.68 6.11 -7.34
N TRP A 125 -8.33 6.35 -6.07
CA TRP A 125 -6.99 6.10 -5.54
C TRP A 125 -6.91 4.69 -4.93
N LEU A 126 -6.17 3.80 -5.59
CA LEU A 126 -5.94 2.42 -5.18
C LEU A 126 -4.52 2.23 -4.67
N TYR A 127 -4.31 1.25 -3.78
CA TYR A 127 -2.99 0.91 -3.30
C TYR A 127 -2.29 -0.05 -4.27
N LYS A 128 -1.15 0.35 -4.82
CA LYS A 128 -0.27 -0.54 -5.56
C LYS A 128 0.59 -1.40 -4.63
N SER A 129 0.97 -0.85 -3.48
CA SER A 129 1.73 -1.55 -2.44
C SER A 129 1.08 -1.24 -1.11
N ILE A 130 0.63 -2.27 -0.40
CA ILE A 130 0.04 -2.14 0.94
C ILE A 130 0.38 -3.37 1.77
N ARG A 131 0.63 -3.17 3.07
CA ARG A 131 0.66 -4.24 4.05
C ARG A 131 -0.41 -3.97 5.09
N VAL A 132 -1.25 -4.95 5.38
CA VAL A 132 -2.39 -4.81 6.28
C VAL A 132 -2.27 -5.82 7.41
N SER A 133 -2.28 -5.32 8.64
CA SER A 133 -2.37 -6.11 9.86
C SER A 133 -3.74 -5.89 10.50
N PHE A 134 -4.58 -6.91 10.45
CA PHE A 134 -5.90 -6.95 11.06
C PHE A 134 -5.79 -7.01 12.59
N GLN A 135 -6.55 -6.16 13.31
CA GLN A 135 -6.40 -5.94 14.75
C GLN A 135 -7.21 -6.92 15.61
N ASP A 136 -7.01 -6.85 16.94
CA ASP A 136 -7.49 -7.83 17.92
C ASP A 136 -9.01 -7.83 18.17
N ASP A 137 -9.73 -6.83 17.66
CA ASP A 137 -11.18 -6.66 17.83
C ASP A 137 -12.01 -7.56 16.90
N ILE A 138 -11.34 -8.41 16.12
CA ILE A 138 -12.00 -9.33 15.21
C ILE A 138 -12.52 -10.53 16.01
N PRO A 139 -13.82 -10.86 15.89
CA PRO A 139 -14.38 -12.05 16.53
C PRO A 139 -13.59 -13.30 16.14
N HIS A 140 -13.39 -14.22 17.08
CA HIS A 140 -12.89 -15.56 16.77
C HIS A 140 -13.74 -16.13 15.62
N GLY A 141 -13.10 -16.29 14.48
CA GLY A 141 -13.76 -16.51 13.20
C GLY A 141 -13.11 -17.64 12.43
N GLY A 142 -13.93 -18.40 11.73
CA GLY A 142 -13.44 -19.43 10.80
C GLY A 142 -12.85 -18.82 9.52
N VAL A 143 -12.59 -19.71 8.57
CA VAL A 143 -12.02 -19.42 7.24
C VAL A 143 -12.79 -18.31 6.49
N GLU A 144 -14.12 -18.23 6.66
CA GLU A 144 -14.98 -17.24 5.99
C GLU A 144 -14.66 -15.78 6.35
N ILE A 145 -14.22 -15.52 7.59
CA ILE A 145 -13.83 -14.18 8.03
C ILE A 145 -12.54 -13.77 7.33
N VAL A 146 -11.56 -14.68 7.26
CA VAL A 146 -10.31 -14.47 6.53
C VAL A 146 -10.59 -14.21 5.06
N GLU A 147 -11.44 -15.03 4.42
CA GLU A 147 -11.82 -14.82 3.01
C GLU A 147 -12.46 -13.45 2.78
N THR A 148 -13.38 -13.04 3.66
CA THR A 148 -14.05 -11.75 3.54
C THR A 148 -13.08 -10.58 3.64
N MET A 149 -12.11 -10.65 4.55
CA MET A 149 -11.09 -9.63 4.74
C MET A 149 -10.10 -9.55 3.58
N VAL A 150 -9.62 -10.71 3.10
CA VAL A 150 -8.73 -10.80 1.93
C VAL A 150 -9.45 -10.27 0.69
N ARG A 151 -10.73 -10.63 0.48
CA ARG A 151 -11.56 -10.12 -0.61
C ARG A 151 -11.67 -8.60 -0.57
N LYS A 152 -12.01 -8.02 0.59
CA LYS A 152 -12.09 -6.56 0.76
C LYS A 152 -10.77 -5.89 0.43
N MET A 153 -9.66 -6.42 0.93
CA MET A 153 -8.33 -5.92 0.60
C MET A 153 -8.04 -6.02 -0.90
N GLY A 154 -8.39 -7.13 -1.55
CA GLY A 154 -8.23 -7.32 -3.01
C GLY A 154 -8.97 -6.26 -3.84
N THR A 155 -10.10 -5.73 -3.37
CA THR A 155 -10.80 -4.62 -4.05
C THR A 155 -10.11 -3.26 -3.94
N MET A 156 -9.13 -3.11 -3.03
CA MET A 156 -8.32 -1.90 -2.88
C MET A 156 -7.07 -1.90 -3.76
N LEU A 157 -6.81 -3.02 -4.44
CA LEU A 157 -5.64 -3.22 -5.27
C LEU A 157 -6.01 -3.02 -6.75
N PRO A 158 -5.11 -2.45 -7.56
CA PRO A 158 -5.36 -2.28 -8.98
C PRO A 158 -5.37 -3.64 -9.67
N GLN A 159 -6.46 -3.93 -10.40
CA GLN A 159 -6.62 -5.17 -11.17
C GLN A 159 -6.07 -5.07 -12.60
N SER A 160 -5.64 -3.88 -13.03
CA SER A 160 -5.25 -3.61 -14.42
C SER A 160 -3.89 -4.20 -14.78
N SER A 161 -3.83 -4.86 -15.94
CA SER A 161 -2.61 -5.36 -16.59
C SER A 161 -1.59 -4.27 -16.93
N SER A 162 -1.96 -2.99 -16.82
CA SER A 162 -1.07 -1.85 -17.09
C SER A 162 -0.16 -1.47 -15.90
N SER A 163 -0.36 -2.05 -14.71
CA SER A 163 0.51 -1.84 -13.55
C SER A 163 1.19 -3.15 -13.20
N PRO A 164 2.45 -3.36 -13.62
CA PRO A 164 3.03 -4.69 -13.62
C PRO A 164 3.31 -5.25 -12.23
N TRP A 165 3.40 -4.43 -11.17
CA TRP A 165 3.82 -4.90 -9.84
C TRP A 165 2.87 -4.44 -8.74
N VAL A 166 2.04 -5.35 -8.25
CA VAL A 166 1.13 -5.12 -7.11
C VAL A 166 1.64 -5.94 -5.93
N THR A 167 1.89 -5.27 -4.81
CA THR A 167 2.38 -5.90 -3.59
C THR A 167 1.31 -5.84 -2.51
N ALA A 168 0.98 -6.98 -1.92
CA ALA A 168 0.03 -7.05 -0.82
C ALA A 168 0.62 -7.85 0.35
N GLY A 169 0.62 -7.23 1.53
CA GLY A 169 0.97 -7.88 2.79
C GLY A 169 -0.26 -8.15 3.63
N ILE A 170 -0.39 -9.37 4.16
CA ILE A 170 -1.53 -9.79 4.98
C ILE A 170 -1.04 -10.39 6.28
N ASP A 171 -1.55 -9.89 7.40
CA ASP A 171 -1.36 -10.49 8.71
C ASP A 171 -2.57 -10.26 9.63
N PHE A 172 -2.73 -11.12 10.63
CA PHE A 172 -3.82 -11.06 11.59
C PHE A 172 -3.25 -11.16 13.00
N LEU A 173 -3.56 -10.16 13.84
CA LEU A 173 -3.15 -10.14 15.24
C LEU A 173 -4.11 -10.96 16.12
N SER A 174 -5.40 -10.98 15.77
CA SER A 174 -6.38 -11.92 16.35
C SER A 174 -6.15 -13.36 15.88
N PRO A 175 -6.43 -14.36 16.73
CA PRO A 175 -6.55 -15.75 16.31
C PRO A 175 -7.86 -15.92 15.50
N VAL A 176 -7.76 -15.67 14.20
CA VAL A 176 -8.77 -15.96 13.18
C VAL A 176 -8.32 -17.15 12.33
N GLY A 177 -9.23 -17.71 11.54
CA GLY A 177 -8.92 -18.89 10.74
C GLY A 177 -8.58 -20.08 11.65
N GLU A 178 -9.35 -20.27 12.73
CA GLU A 178 -9.22 -21.46 13.56
C GLU A 178 -9.40 -22.70 12.65
N TYR A 179 -8.45 -23.64 12.74
CA TYR A 179 -8.37 -24.83 11.86
C TYR A 179 -8.11 -24.57 10.37
N MET A 180 -7.85 -23.32 9.98
CA MET A 180 -7.49 -23.00 8.61
C MET A 180 -6.16 -23.65 8.24
N THR A 181 -6.16 -24.31 7.08
CA THR A 181 -4.99 -24.94 6.46
C THR A 181 -4.32 -24.00 5.48
N SER A 182 -3.11 -24.35 5.07
CA SER A 182 -2.38 -23.67 4.01
C SER A 182 -3.08 -23.79 2.65
N GLU A 183 -3.80 -24.89 2.40
CA GLU A 183 -4.64 -25.07 1.20
C GLU A 183 -5.84 -24.11 1.20
N ASP A 184 -6.50 -23.92 2.35
CA ASP A 184 -7.58 -22.94 2.47
C ASP A 184 -7.08 -21.53 2.14
N LEU A 185 -5.88 -21.18 2.62
CA LEU A 185 -5.26 -19.88 2.35
C LEU A 185 -4.95 -19.71 0.87
N ILE A 186 -4.34 -20.71 0.22
CA ILE A 186 -4.06 -20.70 -1.22
C ILE A 186 -5.37 -20.50 -2.00
N GLY A 187 -6.42 -21.24 -1.65
CA GLY A 187 -7.73 -21.11 -2.29
C GLY A 187 -8.31 -19.70 -2.17
N ILE A 188 -8.25 -19.11 -0.98
CA ILE A 188 -8.72 -17.74 -0.72
C ILE A 188 -7.92 -16.72 -1.54
N LEU A 189 -6.59 -16.81 -1.54
CA LEU A 189 -5.71 -15.89 -2.27
C LEU A 189 -5.92 -16.00 -3.77
N THR A 190 -6.06 -17.22 -4.29
CA THR A 190 -6.29 -17.47 -5.72
C THR A 190 -7.61 -16.85 -6.19
N ARG A 191 -8.68 -16.94 -5.38
CA ARG A 191 -9.99 -16.38 -5.73
C ARG A 191 -10.05 -14.85 -5.62
N ASN A 192 -9.29 -14.26 -4.70
CA ASN A 192 -9.49 -12.87 -4.29
C ASN A 192 -8.33 -11.93 -4.62
N SER A 193 -7.15 -12.47 -4.90
CA SER A 193 -5.90 -11.73 -5.06
C SER A 193 -5.03 -12.26 -6.21
N SER A 194 -5.59 -12.98 -7.19
CA SER A 194 -4.87 -13.58 -8.34
C SER A 194 -4.03 -12.61 -9.18
N HIS A 195 -4.34 -11.31 -9.10
CA HIS A 195 -3.67 -10.23 -9.80
C HIS A 195 -2.47 -9.63 -9.03
N VAL A 196 -2.24 -10.06 -7.79
CA VAL A 196 -1.10 -9.63 -6.98
C VAL A 196 0.17 -10.31 -7.47
N THR A 197 1.27 -9.56 -7.59
CA THR A 197 2.56 -10.09 -8.04
C THR A 197 3.50 -10.42 -6.89
N ASN A 198 3.38 -9.71 -5.76
CA ASN A 198 4.18 -9.99 -4.56
C ASN A 198 3.28 -10.11 -3.35
N LEU A 199 3.34 -11.26 -2.68
CA LEU A 199 2.63 -11.51 -1.44
C LEU A 199 3.58 -11.54 -0.26
N GLN A 200 3.19 -10.87 0.80
CA GLN A 200 3.93 -10.84 2.05
C GLN A 200 3.03 -11.35 3.17
N PHE A 201 3.55 -12.22 4.02
CA PHE A 201 2.80 -12.81 5.13
C PHE A 201 3.49 -12.58 6.46
N GLY A 202 2.71 -12.26 7.49
CA GLY A 202 3.21 -12.13 8.85
C GLY A 202 3.05 -13.40 9.67
N LYS A 203 2.84 -13.22 10.98
CA LYS A 203 2.75 -14.31 11.96
C LYS A 203 1.61 -15.28 11.64
N PHE A 204 0.51 -14.80 11.06
CA PHE A 204 -0.65 -15.61 10.72
C PHE A 204 -0.29 -16.86 9.88
N LEU A 205 0.56 -16.71 8.86
CA LEU A 205 1.00 -17.85 8.06
C LEU A 205 1.91 -18.78 8.87
N CYS A 206 2.81 -18.22 9.68
CA CYS A 206 3.67 -19.01 10.56
C CYS A 206 2.85 -19.89 11.51
N ASP A 207 1.74 -19.37 12.05
CA ASP A 207 0.86 -20.13 12.95
C ASP A 207 0.13 -21.26 12.21
N ILE A 208 -0.32 -21.05 10.96
CA ILE A 208 -0.88 -22.11 10.11
C ILE A 208 0.16 -23.20 9.88
N LEU A 209 1.35 -22.82 9.41
CA LEU A 209 2.42 -23.77 9.08
C LEU A 209 2.91 -24.52 10.33
N ALA A 210 3.03 -23.84 11.48
CA ALA A 210 3.41 -24.50 12.72
C ALA A 210 2.40 -25.59 13.09
N ARG A 211 1.09 -25.36 12.96
CA ARG A 211 0.07 -26.40 13.23
C ARG A 211 0.17 -27.58 12.27
N GLU A 212 0.44 -27.34 10.99
CA GLU A 212 0.56 -28.39 9.98
C GLU A 212 1.86 -29.22 10.14
N TYR A 213 2.96 -28.57 10.52
CA TYR A 213 4.30 -29.18 10.49
C TYR A 213 4.86 -29.58 11.86
N THR A 214 4.26 -29.15 12.98
CA THR A 214 4.62 -29.64 14.34
C THR A 214 4.41 -31.14 14.52
N GLN A 215 3.66 -31.78 13.62
CA GLN A 215 3.49 -33.23 13.61
C GLN A 215 4.66 -33.99 12.94
N ILE A 216 5.64 -33.28 12.34
CA ILE A 216 6.59 -33.89 11.39
C ILE A 216 8.07 -33.57 11.70
N VAL A 217 8.42 -32.37 12.20
CA VAL A 217 9.83 -31.94 12.38
C VAL A 217 9.99 -31.03 13.61
N GLU A 218 11.22 -30.89 14.15
CA GLU A 218 11.56 -29.91 15.19
C GLU A 218 11.14 -28.47 14.81
N PRO A 219 10.72 -27.63 15.79
CA PRO A 219 9.95 -26.39 15.54
C PRO A 219 10.62 -25.36 14.61
N GLY A 220 11.95 -25.23 14.66
CA GLY A 220 12.67 -24.26 13.83
C GLY A 220 12.80 -24.68 12.36
N PHE A 221 12.96 -25.97 12.08
CA PHE A 221 13.07 -26.50 10.72
C PHE A 221 11.70 -26.70 10.06
N ALA A 222 10.65 -26.89 10.87
CA ALA A 222 9.27 -27.07 10.42
C ALA A 222 8.73 -25.84 9.66
N ILE A 223 9.02 -24.63 10.13
CA ILE A 223 8.53 -23.39 9.50
C ILE A 223 9.20 -23.16 8.14
N ASP A 224 10.53 -23.31 8.04
CA ASP A 224 11.25 -23.10 6.78
C ASP A 224 10.85 -24.11 5.70
N ALA A 225 10.73 -25.39 6.07
CA ALA A 225 10.28 -26.43 5.16
C ALA A 225 8.81 -26.24 4.75
N GLY A 226 7.95 -25.91 5.70
CA GLY A 226 6.54 -25.63 5.45
C GLY A 226 6.34 -24.40 4.56
N PHE A 227 7.10 -23.34 4.80
CA PHE A 227 7.04 -22.12 4.00
C PHE A 227 7.51 -22.35 2.57
N ARG A 228 8.58 -23.12 2.36
CA ARG A 228 9.03 -23.48 1.01
C ARG A 228 7.95 -24.26 0.25
N SER A 229 7.37 -25.28 0.87
CA SER A 229 6.29 -26.07 0.26
C SER A 229 5.05 -25.22 -0.03
N PHE A 230 4.65 -24.36 0.90
CA PHE A 230 3.55 -23.42 0.70
C PHE A 230 3.81 -22.48 -0.47
N ARG A 231 5.01 -21.86 -0.53
CA ARG A 231 5.40 -20.94 -1.60
C ARG A 231 5.32 -21.61 -2.97
N GLU A 232 5.85 -22.82 -3.11
CA GLU A 232 5.79 -23.57 -4.37
C GLU A 232 4.35 -23.81 -4.83
N ARG A 233 3.47 -24.30 -3.94
CA ARG A 233 2.06 -24.52 -4.23
C ARG A 233 1.32 -23.23 -4.56
N LEU A 234 1.59 -22.15 -3.83
CA LEU A 234 0.98 -20.84 -4.07
C LEU A 234 1.37 -20.27 -5.43
N MET A 235 2.65 -20.34 -5.80
CA MET A 235 3.14 -19.89 -7.11
C MET A 235 2.58 -20.73 -8.26
N GLN A 236 2.32 -22.03 -8.04
CA GLN A 236 1.60 -22.87 -9.01
C GLN A 236 0.14 -22.44 -9.17
N ALA A 237 -0.54 -22.10 -8.07
CA ALA A 237 -1.94 -21.67 -8.08
C ALA A 237 -2.14 -20.25 -8.63
N MET A 238 -1.14 -19.38 -8.49
CA MET A 238 -1.17 -17.97 -8.90
C MET A 238 0.00 -17.64 -9.85
N PRO A 239 -0.16 -17.85 -11.18
CA PRO A 239 0.93 -17.71 -12.15
C PRO A 239 1.52 -16.30 -12.29
N MET A 240 0.83 -15.27 -11.79
CA MET A 240 1.30 -13.88 -11.82
C MET A 240 2.18 -13.52 -10.61
N LEU A 241 2.38 -14.44 -9.65
CA LEU A 241 3.24 -14.20 -8.50
C LEU A 241 4.73 -14.29 -8.88
N ASP A 242 5.43 -13.19 -8.68
CA ASP A 242 6.89 -13.08 -8.78
C ASP A 242 7.56 -13.38 -7.43
N GLY A 243 6.89 -13.05 -6.32
CA GLY A 243 7.48 -13.08 -4.98
C GLY A 243 6.51 -13.50 -3.88
N VAL A 244 7.02 -14.29 -2.94
CA VAL A 244 6.32 -14.65 -1.69
C VAL A 244 7.32 -14.55 -0.56
N GLU A 245 7.04 -13.72 0.44
CA GLU A 245 7.94 -13.41 1.55
C GLU A 245 7.24 -13.54 2.90
N LEU A 246 7.99 -13.96 3.91
CA LEU A 246 7.60 -13.76 5.31
C LEU A 246 8.14 -12.42 5.80
N TYR A 247 7.33 -11.70 6.57
CA TYR A 247 7.80 -10.57 7.35
C TYR A 247 7.53 -10.82 8.83
N CYS A 248 8.61 -10.95 9.60
CA CYS A 248 8.49 -10.94 11.04
C CYS A 248 8.57 -9.48 11.49
N GLN A 249 7.43 -8.83 11.77
CA GLN A 249 7.47 -7.68 12.66
C GLN A 249 7.69 -8.22 14.07
N GLY A 250 8.93 -8.11 14.57
CA GLY A 250 9.30 -8.33 15.98
C GLY A 250 8.72 -9.57 16.66
N PHE A 251 9.55 -10.61 16.82
CA PHE A 251 9.40 -11.50 17.97
C PHE A 251 9.58 -10.71 19.27
#